data_AF-A0ABD6AQ40-F1
#
_entry.id   AF-A0ABD6AQ40-F1
#
_cell.length_a   1.000
_cell.length_b   1.000
_cell.length_c   1.000
_cell.angle_alpha   90.00
_cell.angle_beta   90.00
_cell.angle_gamma   90.00
#
_symmetry.space_group_name_H-M   'P 1'
#
loop_
_entity.id
_entity.type
_entity.pdbx_description
1 polymer ?
#
loop_
_entity_poly.entity_id
_entity_poly.type
_entity_poly.pdbx_seq_one_letter_code
_entity_poly.pdbx_strand_id
1 'polypeptide(L)'
;MSQIKVKTESFGDDILAPLRRVEVGEVTVDTPTVAIDIKKTREHESVQENARGVNELHRSVNGQTLTQALRGGEDAIVKSLQRGYNKTREDELTIAFISYDLTTPISESEAEYLCDVIASFSDVMTVPLMPELARTVDSENGVSDPAFRSYLESVKTFLDVADRAAPKMPVMGVVPILGHEYTTELMDVYGREQVRAFCLNFDRTRITANAKVDIVRPMMNSIARRGIEESVLFYGINLDPGDRDDSLGGRPAADFAGLGMGLDIIGGSHVSPRMPPSAYEDAEAKSGEDTITFKLFDKDGWIYRDIPLDELSEVFPEDSSLDAEHVVERCRRSPKNTLNRLQKVVNAEQKALAAGELHPEIEDGNLVEYLAEKKGVTPSTTASFQRIRGDFDSGLEQSGLDDF
;
A
#
# COMPACT_ATOMS: atom_id res chain seq x y z
N MET A 1 -11.27 -8.75 -19.65
CA MET A 1 -10.92 -7.66 -18.70
C MET A 1 -10.70 -6.32 -19.40
N SER A 2 -11.29 -5.24 -18.85
CA SER A 2 -10.90 -3.85 -19.17
C SER A 2 -9.52 -3.54 -18.57
N GLN A 3 -8.80 -2.57 -19.12
CA GLN A 3 -7.47 -2.19 -18.65
C GLN A 3 -7.53 -0.84 -17.94
N ILE A 4 -6.81 -0.75 -16.83
CA ILE A 4 -6.39 0.54 -16.26
C ILE A 4 -5.51 1.22 -17.30
N LYS A 5 -5.80 2.48 -17.62
CA LYS A 5 -4.93 3.26 -18.49
C LYS A 5 -3.94 3.99 -17.61
N VAL A 6 -2.67 3.69 -17.83
CA VAL A 6 -1.57 4.36 -17.15
C VAL A 6 -0.74 5.02 -18.24
N LYS A 7 -0.50 6.31 -18.08
CA LYS A 7 0.38 7.08 -18.94
C LYS A 7 1.49 7.66 -18.08
N THR A 8 2.71 7.19 -18.28
CA THR A 8 3.89 7.87 -17.73
C THR A 8 4.11 9.19 -18.46
N GLU A 9 4.25 10.28 -17.72
CA GLU A 9 4.54 11.61 -18.25
C GLU A 9 6.04 11.92 -18.15
N SER A 10 6.66 11.54 -17.04
CA SER A 10 8.11 11.65 -16.81
C SER A 10 8.59 10.64 -15.75
N PHE A 11 9.90 10.49 -15.66
CA PHE A 11 10.59 9.78 -14.57
C PHE A 11 11.59 10.73 -13.94
N GLY A 12 11.88 10.54 -12.64
CA GLY A 12 13.08 11.11 -12.05
C GLY A 12 14.35 10.62 -12.76
N ASP A 13 15.31 11.52 -12.97
CA ASP A 13 16.51 11.23 -13.79
C ASP A 13 17.39 10.12 -13.18
N ASP A 14 17.69 10.19 -11.88
CA ASP A 14 18.60 9.23 -11.22
C ASP A 14 17.91 8.23 -10.29
N ILE A 15 16.59 8.33 -10.13
CA ILE A 15 15.80 7.43 -9.28
C ILE A 15 14.52 6.99 -9.96
N LEU A 16 13.97 5.86 -9.54
CA LEU A 16 12.73 5.34 -10.12
C LEU A 16 11.53 6.01 -9.45
N ALA A 17 11.25 7.25 -9.80
CA ALA A 17 10.07 7.98 -9.34
C ALA A 17 9.25 8.41 -10.56
N PRO A 18 8.21 7.67 -10.94
CA PRO A 18 7.41 8.00 -12.11
C PRO A 18 6.35 9.05 -11.77
N LEU A 19 6.20 10.05 -12.65
CA LEU A 19 5.00 10.88 -12.73
C LEU A 19 4.05 10.21 -13.72
N ARG A 20 2.87 9.79 -13.25
CA ARG A 20 1.90 9.11 -14.10
C ARG A 20 0.51 9.66 -13.93
N ARG A 21 -0.24 9.63 -15.03
CA ARG A 21 -1.69 9.80 -15.03
C ARG A 21 -2.37 8.44 -15.13
N VAL A 22 -3.24 8.16 -14.17
CA VAL A 22 -3.98 6.90 -14.04
C VAL A 22 -5.46 7.17 -14.30
N GLU A 23 -6.03 6.51 -15.31
CA GLU A 23 -7.46 6.60 -15.63
C GLU A 23 -8.15 5.25 -15.39
N VAL A 24 -9.22 5.27 -14.59
CA VAL A 24 -10.11 4.13 -14.35
C VAL A 24 -11.55 4.60 -14.55
N GLY A 25 -12.18 4.19 -15.65
CA GLY A 25 -13.50 4.69 -16.01
C GLY A 25 -13.47 6.19 -16.30
N GLU A 26 -14.18 6.97 -15.49
CA GLU A 26 -14.24 8.44 -15.56
C GLU A 26 -13.29 9.12 -14.56
N VAL A 27 -12.72 8.35 -13.63
CA VAL A 27 -11.82 8.86 -12.59
C VAL A 27 -10.40 8.95 -13.13
N THR A 28 -9.74 10.08 -12.84
CA THR A 28 -8.34 10.34 -13.18
C THR A 28 -7.57 10.76 -11.94
N VAL A 29 -6.41 10.16 -11.72
CA VAL A 29 -5.51 10.48 -10.61
C VAL A 29 -4.09 10.63 -11.12
N ASP A 30 -3.40 11.66 -10.65
CA ASP A 30 -1.96 11.86 -10.91
C ASP A 30 -1.14 11.27 -9.74
N THR A 31 -0.04 10.58 -10.08
CA THR A 31 0.86 9.89 -9.14
C THR A 31 2.27 10.45 -9.27
N PRO A 32 3.09 10.48 -8.20
CA PRO A 32 2.94 9.75 -6.95
C PRO A 32 1.88 10.32 -6.01
N THR A 33 1.20 9.46 -5.24
CA THR A 33 0.21 9.89 -4.22
C THR A 33 0.09 8.89 -3.06
N VAL A 34 -0.77 9.18 -2.09
CA VAL A 34 -1.06 8.34 -0.93
C VAL A 34 -2.55 8.08 -0.84
N ALA A 35 -2.93 6.82 -0.63
CA ALA A 35 -4.32 6.46 -0.44
C ALA A 35 -4.77 6.73 1.00
N ILE A 36 -5.97 7.29 1.14
CA ILE A 36 -6.55 7.62 2.43
C ILE A 36 -7.60 6.57 2.81
N ASP A 37 -7.47 6.00 4.01
CA ASP A 37 -8.55 5.21 4.61
C ASP A 37 -9.66 6.14 5.14
N ILE A 38 -10.51 6.60 4.22
CA ILE A 38 -11.54 7.59 4.49
C ILE A 38 -12.59 7.07 5.48
N LYS A 39 -12.73 5.75 5.63
CA LYS A 39 -13.61 5.15 6.64
C LYS A 39 -13.23 5.59 8.06
N LYS A 40 -11.95 5.92 8.30
CA LYS A 40 -11.44 6.35 9.62
C LYS A 40 -11.83 7.77 10.01
N THR A 41 -12.24 8.62 9.08
CA THR A 41 -12.76 9.96 9.42
C THR A 41 -14.11 9.84 10.13
N ARG A 42 -14.52 10.86 10.88
CA ARG A 42 -15.85 10.97 11.50
C ARG A 42 -16.59 12.19 10.98
N GLU A 43 -17.85 12.34 11.34
CA GLU A 43 -18.79 13.35 10.79
C GLU A 43 -18.27 14.80 10.83
N HIS A 44 -17.39 15.14 11.77
CA HIS A 44 -16.79 16.48 11.91
C HIS A 44 -15.30 16.51 11.56
N GLU A 45 -14.79 15.47 10.92
CA GLU A 45 -13.40 15.36 10.50
C GLU A 45 -13.37 15.27 8.98
N SER A 46 -12.57 16.13 8.36
CA SER A 46 -12.30 16.12 6.92
C SER A 46 -10.82 15.89 6.67
N VAL A 47 -10.50 15.59 5.43
CA VAL A 47 -9.13 15.58 4.92
C VAL A 47 -9.00 16.72 3.91
N GLN A 48 -7.83 17.34 3.87
CA GLN A 48 -7.50 18.39 2.92
C GLN A 48 -7.83 18.00 1.48
N GLU A 49 -8.38 18.93 0.72
CA GLU A 49 -8.86 18.67 -0.64
C GLU A 49 -7.74 18.21 -1.57
N ASN A 50 -6.57 18.83 -1.50
CA ASN A 50 -5.38 18.47 -2.26
C ASN A 50 -4.66 17.21 -1.75
N ALA A 51 -5.06 16.65 -0.61
CA ALA A 51 -4.61 15.34 -0.15
C ALA A 51 -5.51 14.20 -0.66
N ARG A 52 -6.69 14.52 -1.22
CA ARG A 52 -7.64 13.54 -1.77
C ARG A 52 -7.22 13.06 -3.16
N GLY A 53 -7.90 12.04 -3.65
CA GLY A 53 -7.68 11.47 -4.98
C GLY A 53 -7.74 9.95 -5.00
N VAL A 54 -7.17 9.29 -3.98
CA VAL A 54 -7.25 7.83 -3.82
C VAL A 54 -7.80 7.48 -2.44
N ASN A 55 -8.89 6.71 -2.43
CA ASN A 55 -9.48 6.15 -1.22
C ASN A 55 -9.15 4.66 -1.10
N GLU A 56 -8.83 4.25 0.11
CA GLU A 56 -8.61 2.84 0.45
C GLU A 56 -9.71 2.35 1.38
N LEU A 57 -10.35 1.25 1.01
CA LEU A 57 -11.27 0.52 1.87
C LEU A 57 -10.66 -0.83 2.23
N HIS A 58 -10.66 -1.18 3.51
CA HIS A 58 -10.13 -2.48 3.95
C HIS A 58 -11.13 -3.27 4.79
N ARG A 59 -11.17 -4.58 4.55
CA ARG A 59 -11.84 -5.54 5.42
C ARG A 59 -11.14 -6.90 5.44
N SER A 60 -10.89 -7.41 6.63
CA SER A 60 -10.56 -8.82 6.84
C SER A 60 -11.80 -9.71 6.84
N VAL A 61 -11.67 -10.89 6.26
CA VAL A 61 -12.65 -11.98 6.28
C VAL A 61 -11.97 -13.25 6.80
N ASN A 62 -12.66 -13.95 7.69
CA ASN A 62 -12.29 -15.29 8.16
C ASN A 62 -13.40 -16.29 7.81
N GLY A 63 -13.14 -17.58 8.03
CA GLY A 63 -14.07 -18.65 7.67
C GLY A 63 -15.46 -18.53 8.30
N GLN A 64 -15.55 -18.00 9.53
CA GLN A 64 -16.85 -17.78 10.18
C GLN A 64 -17.64 -16.66 9.47
N THR A 65 -17.01 -15.51 9.22
CA THR A 65 -17.67 -14.39 8.54
C THR A 65 -18.06 -14.73 7.11
N LEU A 66 -17.23 -15.48 6.40
CA LEU A 66 -17.47 -15.87 5.01
C LEU A 66 -18.59 -16.91 4.91
N THR A 67 -18.58 -17.92 5.79
CA THR A 67 -19.67 -18.92 5.87
C THR A 67 -21.02 -18.27 6.20
N GLN A 68 -21.03 -17.27 7.09
CA GLN A 68 -22.26 -16.53 7.40
C GLN A 68 -22.76 -15.71 6.22
N ALA A 69 -21.87 -15.02 5.51
CA ALA A 69 -22.21 -14.24 4.34
C ALA A 69 -22.77 -15.12 3.20
N LEU A 70 -22.10 -16.23 2.89
CA LEU A 70 -22.53 -17.19 1.86
C LEU A 70 -23.88 -17.86 2.14
N ARG A 71 -24.30 -17.91 3.42
CA ARG A 71 -25.61 -18.44 3.82
C ARG A 71 -26.73 -17.39 3.82
N GLY A 72 -26.46 -16.17 3.34
CA GLY A 72 -27.42 -15.06 3.33
C GLY A 72 -27.69 -14.46 4.71
N GLY A 73 -26.73 -14.57 5.65
CA GLY A 73 -26.80 -13.88 6.94
C GLY A 73 -26.65 -12.36 6.82
N GLU A 74 -26.67 -11.66 7.95
CA GLU A 74 -26.36 -10.23 7.97
C GLU A 74 -24.93 -10.00 7.47
N ASP A 75 -24.81 -9.34 6.31
CA ASP A 75 -23.52 -9.14 5.67
C ASP A 75 -22.73 -8.00 6.34
N ALA A 76 -22.02 -8.35 7.41
CA ALA A 76 -21.14 -7.45 8.13
C ALA A 76 -19.96 -6.95 7.29
N ILE A 77 -19.60 -7.65 6.21
CA ILE A 77 -18.52 -7.27 5.29
C ILE A 77 -19.00 -6.11 4.43
N VAL A 78 -20.14 -6.28 3.74
CA VAL A 78 -20.82 -5.25 2.95
C VAL A 78 -21.14 -4.02 3.78
N LYS A 79 -21.76 -4.18 4.97
CA LYS A 79 -22.06 -3.03 5.85
C LYS A 79 -20.81 -2.28 6.30
N SER A 80 -19.69 -2.98 6.46
CA SER A 80 -18.42 -2.37 6.84
C SER A 80 -17.82 -1.54 5.71
N LEU A 81 -17.88 -2.05 4.47
CA LEU A 81 -17.37 -1.37 3.28
C LEU A 81 -18.28 -0.21 2.85
N GLN A 82 -19.60 -0.41 2.82
CA GLN A 82 -20.58 0.63 2.53
C GLN A 82 -20.38 1.89 3.39
N ARG A 83 -20.09 1.73 4.69
CA ARG A 83 -19.83 2.87 5.59
C ARG A 83 -18.59 3.68 5.23
N GLY A 84 -17.58 3.03 4.63
CA GLY A 84 -16.41 3.72 4.09
C GLY A 84 -16.72 4.33 2.73
N TYR A 85 -17.34 3.54 1.84
CA TYR A 85 -17.73 3.96 0.50
C TYR A 85 -18.66 5.18 0.50
N ASN A 86 -19.60 5.29 1.45
CA ASN A 86 -20.45 6.48 1.59
C ASN A 86 -19.70 7.80 1.91
N LYS A 87 -18.38 7.73 2.15
CA LYS A 87 -17.53 8.90 2.40
C LYS A 87 -16.57 9.19 1.26
N THR A 88 -16.54 8.36 0.22
CA THR A 88 -15.79 8.63 -1.01
C THR A 88 -16.57 9.63 -1.86
N ARG A 89 -15.91 10.21 -2.86
CA ARG A 89 -16.53 11.04 -3.89
C ARG A 89 -16.35 10.40 -5.27
N GLU A 90 -17.16 10.83 -6.22
CA GLU A 90 -17.21 10.28 -7.58
C GLU A 90 -15.94 10.58 -8.39
N ASP A 91 -15.18 11.61 -8.01
CA ASP A 91 -13.93 12.03 -8.64
C ASP A 91 -12.68 11.36 -8.03
N GLU A 92 -12.85 10.41 -7.11
CA GLU A 92 -11.76 9.73 -6.41
C GLU A 92 -11.67 8.26 -6.79
N LEU A 93 -10.44 7.77 -6.95
CA LEU A 93 -10.18 6.35 -7.19
C LEU A 93 -10.34 5.58 -5.88
N THR A 94 -11.33 4.71 -5.81
CA THR A 94 -11.60 3.87 -4.63
C THR A 94 -11.07 2.46 -4.86
N ILE A 95 -10.21 1.99 -3.96
CA ILE A 95 -9.63 0.64 -4.00
C ILE A 95 -10.04 -0.11 -2.73
N ALA A 96 -10.80 -1.19 -2.89
CA ALA A 96 -11.23 -2.03 -1.78
C ALA A 96 -10.36 -3.29 -1.67
N PHE A 97 -9.58 -3.41 -0.59
CA PHE A 97 -8.81 -4.59 -0.25
C PHE A 97 -9.58 -5.51 0.70
N ILE A 98 -9.68 -6.78 0.32
CA ILE A 98 -10.15 -7.85 1.21
C ILE A 98 -8.97 -8.71 1.67
N SER A 99 -8.77 -8.83 2.99
CA SER A 99 -7.83 -9.80 3.56
C SER A 99 -8.53 -11.12 3.83
N TYR A 100 -8.11 -12.16 3.14
CA TYR A 100 -8.58 -13.53 3.30
C TYR A 100 -7.71 -14.24 4.35
N ASP A 101 -8.19 -14.25 5.59
CA ASP A 101 -7.46 -14.72 6.77
C ASP A 101 -7.73 -16.23 7.00
N LEU A 102 -7.49 -17.02 5.96
CA LEU A 102 -7.60 -18.48 5.96
C LEU A 102 -6.35 -19.10 5.34
N THR A 103 -6.04 -20.33 5.74
CA THR A 103 -4.90 -21.12 5.23
C THR A 103 -5.29 -22.10 4.12
N THR A 104 -6.58 -22.15 3.76
CA THR A 104 -7.09 -22.98 2.67
C THR A 104 -7.21 -22.17 1.39
N PRO A 105 -7.08 -22.77 0.19
CA PRO A 105 -7.33 -22.05 -1.06
C PRO A 105 -8.73 -21.42 -1.10
N ILE A 106 -8.86 -20.32 -1.85
CA ILE A 106 -10.17 -19.70 -2.14
C ILE A 106 -10.95 -20.63 -3.07
N SER A 107 -12.14 -21.05 -2.65
CA SER A 107 -13.07 -21.80 -3.49
C SER A 107 -13.80 -20.90 -4.49
N GLU A 108 -14.39 -21.48 -5.54
CA GLU A 108 -15.10 -20.72 -6.58
C GLU A 108 -16.26 -19.88 -6.02
N SER A 109 -17.07 -20.44 -5.10
CA SER A 109 -18.18 -19.69 -4.48
C SER A 109 -17.72 -18.58 -3.54
N GLU A 110 -16.58 -18.76 -2.88
CA GLU A 110 -15.96 -17.69 -2.09
C GLU A 110 -15.42 -16.59 -3.01
N ALA A 111 -14.76 -16.95 -4.12
CA ALA A 111 -14.30 -16.01 -5.12
C ALA A 111 -15.45 -15.21 -5.75
N GLU A 112 -16.59 -15.85 -6.06
CA GLU A 112 -17.79 -15.18 -6.58
C GLU A 112 -18.28 -14.12 -5.61
N TYR A 113 -18.46 -14.50 -4.35
CA TYR A 113 -18.89 -13.56 -3.30
C TYR A 113 -17.89 -12.41 -3.12
N LEU A 114 -16.59 -12.69 -3.08
CA LEU A 114 -15.56 -11.66 -2.94
C LEU A 114 -15.54 -10.71 -4.15
N CYS A 115 -15.71 -11.22 -5.37
CA CYS A 115 -15.82 -10.39 -6.58
C CYS A 115 -17.04 -9.47 -6.51
N ASP A 116 -18.21 -9.97 -6.12
CA ASP A 116 -19.43 -9.15 -5.99
C ASP A 116 -19.25 -8.03 -4.97
N VAL A 117 -18.62 -8.34 -3.83
CA VAL A 117 -18.32 -7.35 -2.79
C VAL A 117 -17.35 -6.29 -3.31
N ILE A 118 -16.23 -6.70 -3.94
CA ILE A 118 -15.22 -5.76 -4.45
C ILE A 118 -15.80 -4.89 -5.56
N ALA A 119 -16.53 -5.48 -6.51
CA ALA A 119 -17.17 -4.77 -7.61
C ALA A 119 -18.20 -3.73 -7.15
N SER A 120 -18.76 -3.90 -5.94
CA SER A 120 -19.74 -2.95 -5.36
C SER A 120 -19.10 -1.73 -4.70
N PHE A 121 -17.81 -1.78 -4.34
CA PHE A 121 -17.17 -0.79 -3.46
C PHE A 121 -15.80 -0.31 -3.94
N SER A 122 -15.38 -0.72 -5.14
CA SER A 122 -14.06 -0.45 -5.69
C SER A 122 -14.21 -0.07 -7.16
N ASP A 123 -13.23 0.66 -7.69
CA ASP A 123 -13.08 0.91 -9.13
C ASP A 123 -12.16 -0.13 -9.78
N VAL A 124 -11.35 -0.82 -8.97
CA VAL A 124 -10.39 -1.84 -9.40
C VAL A 124 -10.64 -3.16 -8.67
N MET A 125 -10.69 -4.26 -9.41
CA MET A 125 -10.85 -5.60 -8.86
C MET A 125 -9.51 -6.07 -8.28
N THR A 126 -9.33 -5.96 -6.97
CA THR A 126 -8.10 -6.41 -6.31
C THR A 126 -8.15 -7.90 -6.04
N VAL A 127 -7.11 -8.64 -6.42
CA VAL A 127 -6.90 -10.00 -5.91
C VAL A 127 -6.87 -9.95 -4.37
N PRO A 128 -7.56 -10.85 -3.64
CA PRO A 128 -7.58 -10.80 -2.19
C PRO A 128 -6.19 -10.91 -1.57
N LEU A 129 -5.95 -10.15 -0.51
CA LEU A 129 -4.74 -10.29 0.30
C LEU A 129 -4.82 -11.63 1.04
N MET A 130 -3.92 -12.56 0.76
CA MET A 130 -3.87 -13.86 1.44
C MET A 130 -2.62 -13.97 2.33
N PRO A 131 -2.52 -13.16 3.40
CA PRO A 131 -1.30 -13.10 4.21
C PRO A 131 -0.98 -14.48 4.80
N GLU A 132 -1.96 -15.19 5.36
CA GLU A 132 -1.73 -16.47 6.03
C GLU A 132 -1.11 -17.52 5.08
N LEU A 133 -1.64 -17.66 3.86
CA LEU A 133 -1.06 -18.53 2.83
C LEU A 133 0.37 -18.10 2.43
N ALA A 134 0.58 -16.81 2.16
CA ALA A 134 1.88 -16.30 1.73
C ALA A 134 2.97 -16.49 2.81
N ARG A 135 2.60 -16.38 4.08
CA ARG A 135 3.51 -16.50 5.23
C ARG A 135 3.93 -17.94 5.52
N THR A 136 3.15 -18.91 5.06
CA THR A 136 3.44 -20.34 5.22
C THR A 136 4.28 -20.91 4.09
N VAL A 137 4.61 -20.13 3.06
CA VAL A 137 5.46 -20.56 1.95
C VAL A 137 6.87 -20.83 2.46
N ASP A 138 7.33 -22.07 2.31
CA ASP A 138 8.67 -22.48 2.66
C ASP A 138 9.60 -22.42 1.43
N SER A 139 10.62 -21.58 1.51
CA SER A 139 11.63 -21.41 0.46
C SER A 139 12.43 -22.68 0.14
N GLU A 140 12.51 -23.65 1.06
CA GLU A 140 13.28 -24.88 0.83
C GLU A 140 12.67 -25.80 -0.23
N ASN A 141 11.35 -25.70 -0.47
CA ASN A 141 10.63 -26.56 -1.40
C ASN A 141 10.54 -25.98 -2.83
N GLY A 142 11.11 -24.79 -3.04
CA GLY A 142 10.98 -24.02 -4.28
C GLY A 142 9.52 -23.86 -4.71
N VAL A 143 9.28 -23.59 -6.00
CA VAL A 143 7.91 -23.42 -6.52
C VAL A 143 6.98 -24.62 -6.32
N SER A 144 7.45 -25.78 -5.88
CA SER A 144 6.59 -26.94 -5.58
C SER A 144 5.98 -26.91 -4.17
N ASP A 145 6.32 -25.89 -3.37
CA ASP A 145 5.77 -25.70 -2.03
C ASP A 145 4.23 -25.74 -2.00
N PRO A 146 3.60 -26.56 -1.13
CA PRO A 146 2.14 -26.69 -1.09
C PRO A 146 1.40 -25.38 -0.74
N ALA A 147 1.97 -24.54 0.12
CA ALA A 147 1.36 -23.26 0.46
C ALA A 147 1.43 -22.28 -0.71
N PHE A 148 2.55 -22.26 -1.44
CA PHE A 148 2.66 -21.48 -2.67
C PHE A 148 1.69 -21.97 -3.75
N ARG A 149 1.55 -23.29 -3.93
CA ARG A 149 0.59 -23.87 -4.88
C ARG A 149 -0.85 -23.52 -4.52
N SER A 150 -1.20 -23.56 -3.23
CA SER A 150 -2.50 -23.13 -2.71
C SER A 150 -2.76 -21.64 -2.94
N TYR A 151 -1.74 -20.80 -2.74
CA TYR A 151 -1.81 -19.38 -3.05
C TYR A 151 -2.05 -19.15 -4.55
N LEU A 152 -1.27 -19.79 -5.42
CA LEU A 152 -1.37 -19.65 -6.87
C LEU A 152 -2.70 -20.18 -7.42
N GLU A 153 -3.21 -21.27 -6.88
CA GLU A 153 -4.55 -21.80 -7.19
C GLU A 153 -5.62 -20.75 -6.84
N SER A 154 -5.55 -20.17 -5.65
CA SER A 154 -6.49 -19.11 -5.23
C SER A 154 -6.46 -17.89 -6.14
N VAL A 155 -5.26 -17.46 -6.56
CA VAL A 155 -5.09 -16.37 -7.54
C VAL A 155 -5.78 -16.73 -8.85
N LYS A 156 -5.53 -17.93 -9.40
CA LYS A 156 -6.13 -18.36 -10.68
C LYS A 156 -7.64 -18.46 -10.60
N THR A 157 -8.18 -19.08 -9.54
CA THR A 157 -9.63 -19.18 -9.30
C THR A 157 -10.25 -17.80 -9.22
N PHE A 158 -9.64 -16.87 -8.49
CA PHE A 158 -10.15 -15.52 -8.36
C PHE A 158 -10.12 -14.75 -9.69
N LEU A 159 -9.03 -14.84 -10.47
CA LEU A 159 -8.93 -14.16 -11.77
C LEU A 159 -9.95 -14.69 -12.78
N ASP A 160 -10.15 -16.01 -12.84
CA ASP A 160 -11.14 -16.65 -13.70
C ASP A 160 -12.57 -16.22 -13.33
N VAL A 161 -12.90 -16.19 -12.04
CA VAL A 161 -14.21 -15.69 -11.58
C VAL A 161 -14.37 -14.19 -11.87
N ALA A 162 -13.33 -13.39 -11.63
CA ALA A 162 -13.36 -11.94 -11.88
C ALA A 162 -13.61 -11.59 -13.35
N ASP A 163 -12.98 -12.30 -14.29
CA ASP A 163 -13.21 -12.07 -15.72
C ASP A 163 -14.65 -12.41 -16.13
N ARG A 164 -15.29 -13.39 -15.50
CA ARG A 164 -16.70 -13.72 -15.76
C ARG A 164 -17.68 -12.76 -15.10
N ALA A 165 -17.45 -12.44 -13.82
CA ALA A 165 -18.37 -11.65 -13.00
C ALA A 165 -18.29 -10.14 -13.29
N ALA A 166 -17.09 -9.62 -13.53
CA ALA A 166 -16.83 -8.20 -13.75
C ALA A 166 -15.85 -7.97 -14.93
N PRO A 167 -16.14 -8.43 -16.17
CA PRO A 167 -15.22 -8.41 -17.30
C PRO A 167 -14.73 -7.01 -17.70
N LYS A 168 -15.43 -5.96 -17.30
CA LYS A 168 -15.10 -4.55 -17.60
C LYS A 168 -14.36 -3.84 -16.47
N MET A 169 -14.13 -4.50 -15.35
CA MET A 169 -13.38 -3.93 -14.24
C MET A 169 -11.90 -4.28 -14.42
N PRO A 170 -10.98 -3.31 -14.31
CA PRO A 170 -9.56 -3.62 -14.34
C PRO A 170 -9.16 -4.42 -13.10
N VAL A 171 -8.22 -5.34 -13.26
CA VAL A 171 -7.71 -6.16 -12.16
C VAL A 171 -6.38 -5.62 -11.64
N MET A 172 -6.24 -5.60 -10.31
CA MET A 172 -4.98 -5.38 -9.63
C MET A 172 -4.50 -6.68 -8.98
N GLY A 173 -3.39 -7.22 -9.49
CA GLY A 173 -2.73 -8.38 -8.93
C GLY A 173 -2.07 -8.03 -7.59
N VAL A 174 -2.07 -8.95 -6.62
CA VAL A 174 -1.35 -8.78 -5.36
C VAL A 174 -0.05 -9.58 -5.41
N VAL A 175 1.06 -8.93 -5.05
CA VAL A 175 2.39 -9.52 -4.98
C VAL A 175 2.85 -9.47 -3.51
N PRO A 176 2.80 -10.58 -2.77
CA PRO A 176 3.34 -10.63 -1.42
C PRO A 176 4.86 -10.75 -1.44
N ILE A 177 5.48 -10.57 -0.28
CA ILE A 177 6.92 -10.80 -0.07
C ILE A 177 7.22 -12.30 -0.21
N LEU A 178 7.62 -12.73 -1.41
CA LEU A 178 8.04 -14.09 -1.74
C LEU A 178 9.46 -14.11 -2.32
N GLY A 179 10.07 -15.29 -2.37
CA GLY A 179 11.33 -15.49 -3.07
C GLY A 179 11.22 -15.25 -4.59
N HIS A 180 12.37 -15.13 -5.25
CA HIS A 180 12.48 -14.75 -6.67
C HIS A 180 11.71 -15.69 -7.61
N GLU A 181 11.85 -17.01 -7.43
CA GLU A 181 11.21 -18.03 -8.27
C GLU A 181 9.67 -17.98 -8.16
N TYR A 182 9.17 -17.82 -6.93
CA TYR A 182 7.74 -17.70 -6.64
C TYR A 182 7.14 -16.44 -7.26
N THR A 183 7.86 -15.32 -7.13
CA THR A 183 7.43 -14.03 -7.69
C THR A 183 7.40 -14.12 -9.22
N THR A 184 8.40 -14.76 -9.83
CA THR A 184 8.42 -14.99 -11.28
C THR A 184 7.21 -15.80 -11.74
N GLU A 185 6.92 -16.93 -11.11
CA GLU A 185 5.77 -17.76 -11.49
C GLU A 185 4.42 -17.05 -11.26
N LEU A 186 4.30 -16.23 -10.21
CA LEU A 186 3.12 -15.40 -9.97
C LEU A 186 2.96 -14.32 -11.06
N MET A 187 4.05 -13.66 -11.45
CA MET A 187 4.04 -12.65 -12.51
C MET A 187 3.72 -13.26 -13.88
N ASP A 188 4.11 -14.51 -14.15
CA ASP A 188 3.71 -15.23 -15.36
C ASP A 188 2.20 -15.46 -15.41
N VAL A 189 1.55 -15.77 -14.28
CA VAL A 189 0.08 -15.87 -14.20
C VAL A 189 -0.56 -14.52 -14.51
N TYR A 190 -0.10 -13.44 -13.85
CA TYR A 190 -0.59 -12.09 -14.11
C TYR A 190 -0.32 -11.63 -15.55
N GLY A 191 0.79 -12.06 -16.16
CA GLY A 191 1.11 -11.76 -17.55
C GLY A 191 0.14 -12.39 -18.55
N ARG A 192 -0.26 -13.64 -18.33
CA ARG A 192 -1.27 -14.33 -19.16
C ARG A 192 -2.64 -13.66 -19.09
N GLU A 193 -3.00 -13.19 -17.90
CA GLU A 193 -4.24 -12.45 -17.66
C GLU A 193 -4.13 -10.94 -18.01
N GLN A 194 -3.00 -10.51 -18.58
CA GLN A 194 -2.74 -9.12 -18.98
C GLN A 194 -2.94 -8.09 -17.86
N VAL A 195 -2.68 -8.47 -16.61
CA VAL A 195 -2.72 -7.56 -15.46
C VAL A 195 -1.64 -6.49 -15.62
N ARG A 196 -2.03 -5.24 -15.32
CA ARG A 196 -1.17 -4.04 -15.39
C ARG A 196 -1.13 -3.21 -14.10
N ALA A 197 -1.97 -3.52 -13.11
CA ALA A 197 -1.88 -2.93 -11.78
C ALA A 197 -1.39 -3.99 -10.79
N PHE A 198 -0.43 -3.62 -9.95
CA PHE A 198 0.18 -4.51 -8.98
C PHE A 198 0.20 -3.87 -7.59
N CYS A 199 -0.40 -4.55 -6.63
CA CYS A 199 -0.31 -4.22 -5.22
C CYS A 199 0.81 -5.03 -4.54
N LEU A 200 1.90 -4.38 -4.18
CA LEU A 200 2.99 -4.95 -3.40
C LEU A 200 2.60 -4.96 -1.92
N ASN A 201 2.39 -6.15 -1.36
CA ASN A 201 2.07 -6.32 0.05
C ASN A 201 3.35 -6.61 0.84
N PHE A 202 3.88 -5.58 1.51
CA PHE A 202 5.14 -5.66 2.25
C PHE A 202 5.04 -6.36 3.60
N ASP A 203 3.85 -6.71 4.08
CA ASP A 203 3.63 -7.45 5.32
C ASP A 203 4.42 -6.92 6.55
N ARG A 204 4.44 -5.59 6.73
CA ARG A 204 5.22 -4.86 7.74
C ARG A 204 6.72 -5.06 7.62
N THR A 205 7.21 -5.11 6.39
CA THR A 205 8.65 -5.07 6.12
C THR A 205 9.03 -3.73 5.50
N ARG A 206 10.27 -3.33 5.78
CA ARG A 206 10.84 -2.09 5.26
C ARG A 206 11.26 -2.30 3.82
N ILE A 207 10.74 -1.48 2.89
CA ILE A 207 11.08 -1.56 1.46
C ILE A 207 12.57 -1.31 1.19
N THR A 208 13.22 -0.49 2.00
CA THR A 208 14.66 -0.17 1.88
C THR A 208 15.59 -1.27 2.41
N ALA A 209 15.08 -2.34 3.02
CA ALA A 209 15.92 -3.45 3.45
C ALA A 209 16.49 -4.22 2.25
N ASN A 210 17.81 -4.48 2.23
CA ASN A 210 18.52 -5.07 1.09
C ASN A 210 17.84 -6.33 0.50
N ALA A 211 17.39 -7.26 1.35
CA ALA A 211 16.73 -8.50 0.93
C ALA A 211 15.33 -8.31 0.29
N LYS A 212 14.78 -7.10 0.31
CA LYS A 212 13.47 -6.76 -0.24
C LYS A 212 13.55 -6.06 -1.60
N VAL A 213 14.69 -5.46 -1.92
CA VAL A 213 15.00 -5.00 -3.29
C VAL A 213 14.99 -6.18 -4.27
N ASP A 214 15.45 -7.35 -3.83
CA ASP A 214 15.46 -8.59 -4.63
C ASP A 214 14.05 -9.13 -4.96
N ILE A 215 12.99 -8.63 -4.31
CA ILE A 215 11.59 -9.01 -4.57
C ILE A 215 10.96 -8.11 -5.63
N VAL A 216 11.37 -6.83 -5.65
CA VAL A 216 10.95 -5.88 -6.70
C VAL A 216 11.59 -6.27 -8.05
N ARG A 217 12.84 -6.76 -8.02
CA ARG A 217 13.58 -7.14 -9.24
C ARG A 217 12.87 -8.14 -10.18
N PRO A 218 12.38 -9.32 -9.76
CA PRO A 218 11.68 -10.25 -10.66
C PRO A 218 10.41 -9.64 -11.25
N MET A 219 9.71 -8.80 -10.50
CA MET A 219 8.55 -8.07 -10.98
C MET A 219 8.94 -7.07 -12.08
N MET A 220 9.97 -6.24 -11.84
CA MET A 220 10.47 -5.29 -12.84
C MET A 220 10.99 -5.99 -14.08
N ASN A 221 11.75 -7.08 -13.93
CA ASN A 221 12.22 -7.88 -15.06
C ASN A 221 11.06 -8.47 -15.89
N SER A 222 9.99 -8.93 -15.23
CA SER A 222 8.80 -9.43 -15.92
C SER A 222 8.09 -8.33 -16.71
N ILE A 223 8.01 -7.13 -16.15
CA ILE A 223 7.42 -5.95 -16.80
C ILE A 223 8.29 -5.52 -17.97
N ALA A 224 9.61 -5.38 -17.78
CA ALA A 224 10.63 -5.07 -18.80
C ALA A 224 10.54 -5.99 -20.02
N ARG A 225 10.48 -7.30 -19.77
CA ARG A 225 10.37 -8.31 -20.84
C ARG A 225 9.07 -8.22 -21.64
N ARG A 226 8.01 -7.65 -21.04
CA ARG A 226 6.73 -7.44 -21.70
C ARG A 226 6.66 -6.08 -22.39
N GLY A 227 7.61 -5.18 -22.13
CA GLY A 227 7.64 -3.82 -22.70
C GLY A 227 6.44 -2.99 -22.27
N ILE A 228 6.04 -3.09 -20.99
CA ILE A 228 4.84 -2.41 -20.47
C ILE A 228 5.16 -1.38 -19.37
N GLU A 229 6.43 -1.05 -19.14
CA GLU A 229 6.93 -0.21 -18.04
C GLU A 229 6.19 1.13 -17.91
N GLU A 230 5.84 1.72 -19.04
CA GLU A 230 5.17 3.03 -19.12
C GLU A 230 3.66 2.95 -18.89
N SER A 231 3.13 1.73 -18.68
CA SER A 231 1.70 1.44 -18.63
C SER A 231 1.29 0.53 -17.46
N VAL A 232 2.10 0.50 -16.40
CA VAL A 232 1.83 -0.26 -15.18
C VAL A 232 1.67 0.63 -13.95
N LEU A 233 0.78 0.23 -13.05
CA LEU A 233 0.55 0.87 -11.75
C LEU A 233 1.13 0.00 -10.62
N PHE A 234 1.91 0.59 -9.72
CA PHE A 234 2.43 -0.01 -8.51
C PHE A 234 1.84 0.65 -7.27
N TYR A 235 1.16 -0.16 -6.48
CA TYR A 235 0.53 0.24 -5.23
C TYR A 235 1.24 -0.48 -4.08
N GLY A 236 1.73 0.22 -3.06
CA GLY A 236 2.38 -0.41 -1.91
C GLY A 236 1.50 -0.40 -0.66
N ILE A 237 1.31 -1.54 0.00
CA ILE A 237 0.63 -1.61 1.30
C ILE A 237 1.51 -2.27 2.36
N ASN A 238 1.13 -2.05 3.62
CA ASN A 238 1.79 -2.68 4.77
C ASN A 238 3.29 -2.41 4.82
N LEU A 239 3.73 -1.25 4.34
CA LEU A 239 5.13 -0.82 4.44
C LEU A 239 5.48 -0.49 5.90
N ASP A 240 6.68 -0.88 6.31
CA ASP A 240 7.24 -0.47 7.61
C ASP A 240 8.08 0.80 7.46
N PRO A 241 7.83 1.85 8.28
CA PRO A 241 8.60 3.09 8.22
C PRO A 241 10.05 2.91 8.70
N GLY A 242 10.31 1.90 9.52
CA GLY A 242 11.60 1.64 10.12
C GLY A 242 11.68 1.97 11.60
N ASP A 243 12.88 1.77 12.14
CA ASP A 243 13.17 1.89 13.56
C ASP A 243 13.48 3.33 13.96
N ARG A 244 13.37 3.61 15.26
CA ARG A 244 13.73 4.92 15.80
C ARG A 244 15.25 5.11 15.71
N ASP A 245 15.64 6.29 15.24
CA ASP A 245 17.01 6.74 15.18
C ASP A 245 17.12 8.07 15.94
N ASP A 246 17.80 8.05 17.08
CA ASP A 246 17.93 9.24 17.94
C ASP A 246 18.74 10.35 17.28
N SER A 247 19.63 10.04 16.31
CA SER A 247 20.34 11.05 15.53
C SER A 247 19.41 11.80 14.56
N LEU A 248 18.37 11.10 14.09
CA LEU A 248 17.30 11.69 13.29
C LEU A 248 16.25 12.40 14.15
N GLY A 249 16.21 12.12 15.45
CA GLY A 249 15.17 12.64 16.35
C GLY A 249 13.81 12.00 16.08
N GLY A 250 13.78 10.80 15.50
CA GLY A 250 12.56 10.14 15.07
C GLY A 250 12.82 8.87 14.27
N ARG A 251 11.80 8.35 13.56
CA ARG A 251 11.96 7.24 12.62
C ARG A 251 12.07 7.81 11.21
N PRO A 252 12.98 7.32 10.36
CA PRO A 252 12.91 7.67 8.94
C PRO A 252 11.55 7.26 8.39
N ALA A 253 11.03 7.96 7.38
CA ALA A 253 9.82 7.55 6.69
C ALA A 253 10.15 6.62 5.52
N ALA A 254 10.76 5.46 5.81
CA ALA A 254 11.15 4.52 4.76
C ALA A 254 9.95 3.93 4.00
N ASP A 255 8.76 3.93 4.61
CA ASP A 255 7.50 3.57 3.96
C ASP A 255 7.13 4.58 2.85
N PHE A 256 7.29 5.87 3.13
CA PHE A 256 7.03 6.95 2.19
C PHE A 256 8.11 7.06 1.11
N ALA A 257 9.37 6.80 1.49
CA ALA A 257 10.49 6.72 0.55
C ALA A 257 10.27 5.68 -0.58
N GLY A 258 9.33 4.75 -0.42
CA GLY A 258 8.94 3.82 -1.48
C GLY A 258 8.50 4.49 -2.80
N LEU A 259 8.06 5.76 -2.76
CA LEU A 259 7.77 6.55 -3.97
C LEU A 259 9.02 6.77 -4.85
N GLY A 260 10.20 6.93 -4.23
CA GLY A 260 11.48 6.99 -4.94
C GLY A 260 12.01 5.63 -5.42
N MET A 261 11.27 4.56 -5.14
CA MET A 261 11.59 3.16 -5.47
C MET A 261 10.63 2.55 -6.49
N GLY A 262 9.80 3.38 -7.13
CA GLY A 262 8.91 3.00 -8.22
C GLY A 262 7.46 2.77 -7.81
N LEU A 263 7.08 3.00 -6.56
CA LEU A 263 5.68 2.96 -6.16
C LEU A 263 4.96 4.23 -6.63
N ASP A 264 3.80 4.07 -7.24
CA ASP A 264 2.94 5.18 -7.64
C ASP A 264 2.02 5.61 -6.49
N ILE A 265 1.55 4.65 -5.70
CA ILE A 265 0.60 4.90 -4.61
C ILE A 265 1.07 4.21 -3.33
N ILE A 266 1.15 4.94 -2.22
CA ILE A 266 1.35 4.38 -0.88
C ILE A 266 0.01 4.21 -0.18
N GLY A 267 -0.35 2.98 0.17
CA GLY A 267 -1.55 2.63 0.92
C GLY A 267 -1.30 2.41 2.41
N GLY A 268 -2.37 1.99 3.09
CA GLY A 268 -2.39 1.80 4.53
C GLY A 268 -1.66 0.55 5.03
N SER A 269 -1.53 0.46 6.36
CA SER A 269 -1.14 -0.76 7.06
C SER A 269 -2.38 -1.45 7.67
N HIS A 270 -2.68 -2.61 7.12
CA HIS A 270 -3.84 -3.48 7.33
C HIS A 270 -3.52 -4.74 8.13
N VAL A 271 -2.27 -5.18 8.14
CA VAL A 271 -1.84 -6.30 8.99
C VAL A 271 -1.47 -5.80 10.39
N SER A 272 -1.71 -6.59 11.43
CA SER A 272 -1.28 -6.27 12.80
C SER A 272 0.24 -6.47 12.97
N PRO A 273 0.90 -5.76 13.91
CA PRO A 273 2.30 -6.04 14.25
C PRO A 273 2.49 -7.51 14.65
N ARG A 274 3.64 -8.07 14.33
CA ARG A 274 4.01 -9.42 14.72
C ARG A 274 4.96 -9.34 15.89
N MET A 275 4.40 -9.40 17.09
CA MET A 275 5.17 -9.49 18.32
C MET A 275 4.69 -10.73 19.10
N PRO A 276 5.59 -11.43 19.81
CA PRO A 276 5.17 -12.46 20.76
C PRO A 276 4.14 -11.89 21.74
N PRO A 277 3.16 -12.67 22.23
CA PRO A 277 2.19 -12.19 23.23
C PRO A 277 2.84 -11.52 24.44
N SER A 278 3.98 -12.05 24.91
CA SER A 278 4.76 -11.45 26.01
C SER A 278 5.28 -10.04 25.69
N ALA A 279 5.65 -9.78 24.42
CA ALA A 279 6.10 -8.45 24.01
C ALA A 279 4.93 -7.45 23.88
N TYR A 280 3.70 -7.93 23.65
CA TYR A 280 2.50 -7.10 23.77
C TYR A 280 2.23 -6.74 25.22
N GLU A 281 2.30 -7.71 26.14
CA GLU A 281 2.13 -7.48 27.58
C GLU A 281 3.21 -6.51 28.11
N ASP A 282 4.46 -6.67 27.70
CA ASP A 282 5.56 -5.77 28.07
C ASP A 282 5.38 -4.36 27.49
N ALA A 283 4.89 -4.25 26.24
CA ALA A 283 4.59 -2.96 25.63
C ALA A 283 3.41 -2.26 26.34
N GLU A 284 2.38 -3.02 26.73
CA GLU A 284 1.25 -2.49 27.50
C GLU A 284 1.68 -2.06 28.91
N ALA A 285 2.52 -2.85 29.59
CA ALA A 285 3.06 -2.53 30.91
C ALA A 285 3.93 -1.26 30.88
N LYS A 286 4.80 -1.12 29.86
CA LYS A 286 5.62 0.10 29.66
C LYS A 286 4.80 1.31 29.24
N SER A 287 3.69 1.12 28.52
CA SER A 287 2.78 2.21 28.13
C SER A 287 1.94 2.76 29.29
N GLY A 288 1.90 2.05 30.42
CA GLY A 288 1.13 2.45 31.61
C GLY A 288 1.78 3.53 32.47
N GLU A 289 3.06 3.84 32.27
CA GLU A 289 3.82 4.72 33.18
C GLU A 289 4.31 6.05 32.55
N ASP A 290 4.33 6.22 31.22
CA ASP A 290 4.92 7.41 30.59
C ASP A 290 4.00 8.06 29.53
N THR A 291 4.11 9.38 29.41
CA THR A 291 3.40 10.32 28.54
C THR A 291 2.86 9.73 27.22
N ILE A 292 1.56 9.89 26.97
CA ILE A 292 0.93 9.52 25.69
C ILE A 292 1.58 10.33 24.57
N THR A 293 2.13 9.66 23.57
CA THR A 293 2.74 10.29 22.40
C THR A 293 1.87 10.10 21.15
N PHE A 294 1.86 11.10 20.28
CA PHE A 294 1.28 11.09 18.96
C PHE A 294 2.41 10.96 17.93
N LYS A 295 2.40 9.86 17.18
CA LYS A 295 3.33 9.67 16.06
C LYS A 295 2.89 10.52 14.88
N LEU A 296 3.59 11.63 14.66
CA LEU A 296 3.31 12.60 13.59
C LEU A 296 4.33 12.46 12.46
N PHE A 297 3.86 12.36 11.21
CA PHE A 297 4.70 12.48 10.04
C PHE A 297 5.06 13.95 9.81
N ASP A 298 6.35 14.23 9.79
CA ASP A 298 6.94 15.51 9.41
C ASP A 298 7.29 15.46 7.92
N LYS A 299 6.52 16.21 7.11
CA LYS A 299 6.66 16.26 5.66
C LYS A 299 7.91 17.00 5.17
N ASP A 300 8.45 17.91 5.97
CA ASP A 300 9.67 18.64 5.60
C ASP A 300 10.90 17.76 5.81
N GLY A 301 10.90 16.99 6.89
CA GLY A 301 12.00 16.10 7.26
C GLY A 301 11.89 14.68 6.72
N TRP A 302 10.71 14.23 6.28
CA TRP A 302 10.39 12.81 6.00
C TRP A 302 10.69 11.89 7.19
N ILE A 303 10.25 12.31 8.37
CA ILE A 303 10.51 11.62 9.64
C ILE A 303 9.20 11.47 10.42
N TYR A 304 9.03 10.35 11.13
CA TYR A 304 8.00 10.25 12.16
C TYR A 304 8.57 10.67 13.51
N ARG A 305 7.99 11.71 14.10
CA ARG A 305 8.32 12.19 15.44
C ARG A 305 7.28 11.66 16.43
N ASP A 306 7.74 11.15 17.58
CA ASP A 306 6.85 10.79 18.69
C ASP A 306 6.67 12.04 19.56
N ILE A 307 5.53 12.74 19.41
CA ILE A 307 5.25 14.03 20.05
C ILE A 307 4.41 13.81 21.30
N PRO A 308 4.81 14.28 22.50
CA PRO A 308 3.95 14.31 23.67
C PRO A 308 2.60 14.98 23.38
N LEU A 309 1.49 14.39 23.83
CA LEU A 309 0.15 14.86 23.45
C LEU A 309 -0.16 16.27 23.95
N ASP A 310 0.52 16.75 24.99
CA ASP A 310 0.49 18.12 25.50
C ASP A 310 1.26 19.12 24.65
N GLU A 311 2.29 18.69 23.92
CA GLU A 311 3.07 19.50 22.99
C GLU A 311 2.50 19.47 21.56
N LEU A 312 1.56 18.55 21.27
CA LEU A 312 1.06 18.30 19.92
C LEU A 312 0.51 19.56 19.24
N SER A 313 -0.20 20.43 19.97
CA SER A 313 -0.77 21.66 19.40
C SER A 313 0.28 22.66 18.92
N GLU A 314 1.51 22.61 19.42
CA GLU A 314 2.59 23.53 19.05
C GLU A 314 3.29 23.12 17.75
N VAL A 315 3.19 21.84 17.37
CA VAL A 315 3.87 21.26 16.21
C VAL A 315 2.91 20.61 15.22
N PHE A 316 1.60 20.77 15.43
CA PHE A 316 0.58 20.22 14.55
C PHE A 316 0.66 20.91 13.18
N PRO A 317 0.52 20.18 12.07
CA PRO A 317 0.62 20.79 10.74
C PRO A 317 -0.47 21.85 10.52
N GLU A 318 -0.06 23.07 10.18
CA GLU A 318 -0.98 24.19 9.92
C GLU A 318 -1.86 23.95 8.70
N ASP A 319 -1.38 23.15 7.75
CA ASP A 319 -2.10 22.76 6.55
C ASP A 319 -3.01 21.54 6.77
N SER A 320 -3.13 20.98 7.99
CA SER A 320 -4.08 19.89 8.25
C SER A 320 -5.52 20.39 8.28
N SER A 321 -6.46 19.57 7.79
CA SER A 321 -7.90 19.85 7.95
C SER A 321 -8.42 19.52 9.35
N LEU A 322 -7.62 18.85 10.19
CA LEU A 322 -7.99 18.51 11.56
C LEU A 322 -7.51 19.60 12.53
N ASP A 323 -8.39 19.98 13.46
CA ASP A 323 -8.04 20.92 14.53
C ASP A 323 -7.17 20.24 15.61
N ALA A 324 -6.02 20.83 15.92
CA ALA A 324 -5.05 20.27 16.84
C ALA A 324 -5.61 20.12 18.26
N GLU A 325 -6.34 21.12 18.76
CA GLU A 325 -6.97 21.08 20.09
C GLU A 325 -8.00 19.94 20.16
N HIS A 326 -8.82 19.80 19.13
CA HIS A 326 -9.76 18.70 19.00
C HIS A 326 -9.05 17.34 18.99
N VAL A 327 -7.98 17.18 18.22
CA VAL A 327 -7.19 15.94 18.18
C VAL A 327 -6.68 15.58 19.58
N VAL A 328 -6.07 16.55 20.30
CA VAL A 328 -5.57 16.37 21.67
C VAL A 328 -6.69 15.95 22.63
N GLU A 329 -7.82 16.67 22.62
CA GLU A 329 -8.97 16.38 23.48
C GLU A 329 -9.50 14.95 23.26
N ARG A 330 -9.65 14.56 22.00
CA ARG A 330 -10.19 13.25 21.60
C ARG A 330 -9.22 12.12 21.93
N CYS A 331 -7.93 12.31 21.74
CA CYS A 331 -6.89 11.35 22.12
C CYS A 331 -6.85 11.14 23.64
N ARG A 332 -6.96 12.20 24.45
CA ARG A 332 -7.04 12.07 25.93
C ARG A 332 -8.24 11.26 26.39
N ARG A 333 -9.40 11.44 25.76
CA ARG A 333 -10.63 10.69 26.08
C ARG A 333 -10.56 9.21 25.71
N SER A 334 -9.76 8.84 24.70
CA SER A 334 -9.64 7.46 24.24
C SER A 334 -8.23 7.17 23.72
N PRO A 335 -7.26 6.97 24.64
CA PRO A 335 -5.82 6.94 24.31
C PRO A 335 -5.37 5.83 23.37
N LYS A 336 -6.10 4.71 23.29
CA LYS A 336 -5.72 3.60 22.38
C LYS A 336 -6.41 3.69 21.03
N ASN A 337 -7.74 3.70 21.01
CA ASN A 337 -8.51 3.61 19.76
C ASN A 337 -8.52 4.91 18.96
N THR A 338 -8.68 6.05 19.64
CA THR A 338 -8.78 7.34 18.95
C THR A 338 -7.42 7.85 18.51
N LEU A 339 -6.38 7.65 19.32
CA LEU A 339 -4.99 7.96 18.96
C LEU A 339 -4.56 7.24 17.69
N ASN A 340 -4.65 5.91 17.66
CA ASN A 340 -4.24 5.11 16.49
C ASN A 340 -5.01 5.49 15.23
N ARG A 341 -6.31 5.80 15.36
CA ARG A 341 -7.15 6.21 14.24
C ARG A 341 -6.75 7.60 13.71
N LEU A 342 -6.62 8.60 14.59
CA LEU A 342 -6.28 9.97 14.20
C LEU A 342 -4.86 10.05 13.64
N GLN A 343 -3.88 9.34 14.22
CA GLN A 343 -2.54 9.22 13.64
C GLN A 343 -2.59 8.70 12.20
N LYS A 344 -3.43 7.70 11.92
CA LYS A 344 -3.56 7.16 10.56
C LYS A 344 -4.18 8.17 9.59
N VAL A 345 -5.14 8.98 10.03
CA VAL A 345 -5.79 10.00 9.18
C VAL A 345 -4.83 11.17 8.92
N VAL A 346 -4.29 11.77 9.98
CA VAL A 346 -3.38 12.93 9.90
C VAL A 346 -2.13 12.56 9.09
N ASN A 347 -1.49 11.41 9.37
CA ASN A 347 -0.29 11.04 8.62
C ASN A 347 -0.58 10.65 7.17
N ALA A 348 -1.78 10.15 6.84
CA ALA A 348 -2.14 9.89 5.45
C ALA A 348 -2.35 11.20 4.68
N GLU A 349 -3.05 12.16 5.28
CA GLU A 349 -3.20 13.51 4.73
C GLU A 349 -1.84 14.17 4.49
N GLN A 350 -0.99 14.22 5.51
CA GLN A 350 0.32 14.87 5.42
C GLN A 350 1.27 14.19 4.42
N LYS A 351 1.22 12.86 4.29
CA LYS A 351 1.98 12.16 3.25
C LYS A 351 1.42 12.42 1.85
N ALA A 352 0.10 12.53 1.69
CA ALA A 352 -0.49 12.85 0.39
C ALA A 352 -0.09 14.27 -0.06
N LEU A 353 -0.10 15.24 0.85
CA LEU A 353 0.43 16.58 0.59
C LEU A 353 1.92 16.54 0.19
N ALA A 354 2.74 15.81 0.95
CA ALA A 354 4.16 15.62 0.63
C ALA A 354 4.40 14.90 -0.71
N ALA A 355 3.48 14.02 -1.13
CA ALA A 355 3.57 13.34 -2.41
C ALA A 355 3.24 14.29 -3.58
N GLY A 356 2.27 15.19 -3.38
CA GLY A 356 1.98 16.25 -4.34
C GLY A 356 3.15 17.23 -4.54
N GLU A 357 3.94 17.48 -3.49
CA GLU A 357 5.18 18.27 -3.58
C GLU A 357 6.24 17.60 -4.48
N LEU A 358 6.15 16.29 -4.75
CA LEU A 358 7.08 15.60 -5.64
C LEU A 358 6.79 15.82 -7.13
N HIS A 359 5.56 16.21 -7.50
CA HIS A 359 5.17 16.34 -8.91
C HIS A 359 6.04 17.37 -9.65
N PRO A 360 6.14 18.64 -9.21
CA PRO A 360 6.99 19.62 -9.89
C PRO A 360 8.48 19.23 -9.84
N GLU A 361 8.94 18.59 -8.77
CA GLU A 361 10.33 18.17 -8.63
C GLU A 361 10.71 17.03 -9.60
N ILE A 362 9.75 16.17 -9.94
CA ILE A 362 9.90 15.16 -11.00
C ILE A 362 9.87 15.82 -12.38
N GLU A 363 8.94 16.74 -12.63
CA GLU A 363 8.82 17.46 -13.91
C GLU A 363 10.06 18.30 -14.25
N ASP A 364 10.62 18.97 -13.24
CA ASP A 364 11.75 19.88 -13.40
C ASP A 364 13.12 19.17 -13.29
N GLY A 365 13.15 17.87 -12.96
CA GLY A 365 14.39 17.08 -12.82
C GLY A 365 15.18 17.36 -11.53
N ASN A 366 14.57 18.01 -10.53
CA ASN A 366 15.23 18.42 -9.28
C ASN A 366 15.02 17.42 -8.12
N LEU A 367 14.29 16.34 -8.35
CA LEU A 367 13.88 15.40 -7.31
C LEU A 367 15.03 14.90 -6.41
N VAL A 368 16.21 14.61 -6.98
CA VAL A 368 17.33 14.09 -6.19
C VAL A 368 17.87 15.14 -5.20
N GLU A 369 17.98 16.39 -5.66
CA GLU A 369 18.40 17.52 -4.81
C GLU A 369 17.35 17.76 -3.72
N TYR A 370 16.06 17.80 -4.10
CA TYR A 370 14.95 17.92 -3.18
C TYR A 370 14.96 16.83 -2.08
N LEU A 371 15.19 15.57 -2.46
CA LEU A 371 15.24 14.44 -1.52
C LEU A 371 16.48 14.46 -0.64
N ALA A 372 17.62 14.98 -1.12
CA ALA A 372 18.86 15.06 -0.35
C ALA A 372 18.75 16.02 0.86
N GLU A 373 17.83 17.00 0.79
CA GLU A 373 17.53 17.91 1.91
C GLU A 373 16.69 17.26 3.01
N LYS A 374 16.01 16.14 2.71
CA LYS A 374 15.11 15.46 3.65
C LYS A 374 15.91 14.62 4.64
N LYS A 375 15.90 15.01 5.91
CA LYS A 375 16.65 14.33 7.00
C LYS A 375 16.36 12.81 7.09
N GLY A 376 15.14 12.38 6.77
CA GLY A 376 14.72 10.97 6.76
C GLY A 376 15.14 10.17 5.53
N VAL A 377 15.62 10.82 4.47
CA VAL A 377 16.24 10.19 3.31
C VAL A 377 17.71 9.91 3.66
N THR A 378 17.92 8.82 4.38
CA THR A 378 19.25 8.41 4.83
C THR A 378 20.16 8.00 3.66
N PRO A 379 21.49 7.94 3.86
CA PRO A 379 22.40 7.36 2.86
C PRO A 379 22.02 5.94 2.44
N SER A 380 21.48 5.14 3.37
CA SER A 380 20.97 3.80 3.05
C SER A 380 19.75 3.86 2.12
N THR A 381 18.84 4.81 2.35
CA THR A 381 17.66 5.03 1.49
C THR A 381 18.10 5.43 0.08
N THR A 382 19.05 6.37 -0.02
CA THR A 382 19.62 6.81 -1.30
C THR A 382 20.28 5.67 -2.06
N ALA A 383 21.06 4.83 -1.37
CA ALA A 383 21.67 3.64 -1.98
C ALA A 383 20.62 2.62 -2.48
N SER A 384 19.48 2.50 -1.79
CA SER A 384 18.36 1.68 -2.25
C SER A 384 17.72 2.24 -3.52
N PHE A 385 17.54 3.56 -3.64
CA PHE A 385 17.02 4.21 -4.84
C PHE A 385 17.89 3.92 -6.06
N GLN A 386 19.20 4.16 -5.93
CA GLN A 386 20.17 3.93 -7.01
C GLN A 386 20.24 2.46 -7.43
N ARG A 387 20.14 1.53 -6.47
CA ARG A 387 20.14 0.10 -6.78
C ARG A 387 18.91 -0.30 -7.59
N ILE A 388 17.72 0.14 -7.19
CA ILE A 388 16.49 -0.17 -7.93
C ILE A 388 16.52 0.45 -9.32
N ARG A 389 17.01 1.70 -9.43
CA ARG A 389 17.16 2.35 -10.73
C ARG A 389 18.11 1.57 -11.64
N GLY A 390 19.30 1.21 -11.15
CA GLY A 390 20.26 0.40 -11.92
C GLY A 390 19.72 -0.98 -12.29
N ASP A 391 18.96 -1.64 -11.41
CA ASP A 391 18.31 -2.91 -11.74
C ASP A 391 17.26 -2.73 -12.85
N PHE A 392 16.44 -1.69 -12.78
CA PHE A 392 15.45 -1.35 -13.79
C PHE A 392 16.11 -1.06 -15.15
N ASP A 393 17.14 -0.20 -15.17
CA ASP A 393 17.88 0.16 -16.38
C ASP A 393 18.62 -1.05 -16.98
N SER A 394 19.25 -1.89 -16.16
CA SER A 394 19.87 -3.12 -16.65
C SER A 394 18.85 -4.13 -17.19
N GLY A 395 17.63 -4.15 -16.63
CA GLY A 395 16.51 -4.90 -17.18
C GLY A 395 16.08 -4.38 -18.56
N LEU A 396 16.10 -3.05 -18.75
CA LEU A 396 15.89 -2.42 -20.06
C LEU A 396 17.02 -2.75 -21.05
N GLU A 397 18.28 -2.75 -20.63
CA GLU A 397 19.39 -3.16 -21.51
C GLU A 397 19.32 -4.66 -21.87
N GLN A 398 18.82 -5.49 -20.96
CA GLN A 398 18.47 -6.90 -21.23
C GLN A 398 17.26 -7.06 -22.15
N SER A 399 16.52 -5.99 -22.48
CA SER A 399 15.52 -6.02 -23.56
C SER A 399 16.14 -6.11 -24.97
N GLY A 400 17.48 -6.19 -25.04
CA GLY A 400 18.25 -6.66 -26.19
C GLY A 400 17.93 -8.10 -26.59
N LEU A 401 16.80 -8.29 -27.25
CA LEU A 401 16.63 -9.21 -28.37
C LEU A 401 17.40 -8.69 -29.60
N ASP A 402 18.69 -8.38 -29.43
CA ASP A 402 19.62 -8.15 -30.53
C ASP A 402 20.30 -9.45 -31.01
N ASP A 403 19.83 -10.60 -30.53
CA ASP A 403 20.01 -11.91 -31.16
C ASP A 403 19.00 -12.87 -30.49
N PHE A 404 17.88 -13.18 -31.15
CA PHE A 404 17.20 -14.50 -31.23
C PHE A 404 15.78 -14.40 -31.78
#